data_AF-A0A1Q4XGR9-F1
#
_entry.id   AF-A0A1Q4XGR9-F1
#
_cell.length_a   1.000
_cell.length_b   1.000
_cell.length_c   1.000
_cell.angle_alpha   90.00
_cell.angle_beta   90.00
_cell.angle_gamma   90.00
#
_symmetry.space_group_name_H-M   'P 1'
#
loop_
_entity.id
_entity.type
_entity.pdbx_description
1 polymer ?
#
loop_
_entity_poly.entity_id
_entity_poly.type
_entity_poly.pdbx_seq_one_letter_code
_entity_poly.pdbx_strand_id
1 'polypeptide(L)'
;MSWVSEGVVTSLGLKLETGVPVHLRGSLDKTAFLTVGDAIEIVLTREHVEALREQTTTALGDMAQVEAAETLVYDTFDAGVQARTAGERALAQVEAAERAGATEQAERARRAARTAIEAADQARQAARAAGVAMDSAEEAAEEATRAADAARVAGASAERSEEPALT
;
A
#
# COMPACT_ATOMS: atom_id res chain seq x y z
N MET A 1 -40.57 -30.70 2.07
CA MET A 1 -39.50 -30.58 1.07
C MET A 1 -38.95 -29.17 1.19
N SER A 2 -37.78 -29.03 1.84
CA SER A 2 -37.12 -27.75 2.08
C SER A 2 -36.24 -27.45 0.88
N TRP A 3 -36.50 -26.34 0.20
CA TRP A 3 -35.63 -25.82 -0.84
C TRP A 3 -34.48 -25.09 -0.14
N VAL A 4 -33.27 -25.67 -0.20
CA VAL A 4 -32.05 -24.98 0.20
C VAL A 4 -31.77 -23.98 -0.91
N SER A 5 -31.94 -22.69 -0.62
CA SER A 5 -31.41 -21.61 -1.44
C SER A 5 -29.88 -21.68 -1.37
N GLU A 6 -29.25 -22.30 -2.36
CA GLU A 6 -27.80 -22.18 -2.57
C GLU A 6 -27.49 -20.71 -2.84
N GLY A 7 -26.83 -20.05 -1.87
CA GLY A 7 -26.33 -18.71 -2.06
C GLY A 7 -25.27 -18.72 -3.14
N VAL A 8 -25.45 -17.91 -4.18
CA VAL A 8 -24.40 -17.64 -5.16
C VAL A 8 -23.21 -17.04 -4.42
N VAL A 9 -22.09 -17.75 -4.39
CA VAL A 9 -20.84 -17.25 -3.82
C VAL A 9 -20.35 -16.12 -4.72
N THR A 10 -20.40 -14.89 -4.23
CA THR A 10 -20.05 -13.67 -4.99
C THR A 10 -18.59 -13.26 -4.84
N SER A 11 -17.83 -13.89 -3.95
CA SER A 11 -16.39 -13.68 -3.78
C SER A 11 -15.68 -14.96 -3.32
N LEU A 12 -14.51 -15.21 -3.89
CA LEU A 12 -13.60 -16.30 -3.51
C LEU A 12 -12.23 -15.70 -3.21
N GLY A 13 -11.83 -15.68 -1.94
CA GLY A 13 -10.48 -15.31 -1.52
C GLY A 13 -9.58 -16.54 -1.46
N LEU A 14 -8.44 -16.51 -2.16
CA LEU A 14 -7.43 -17.56 -2.14
C LEU A 14 -6.09 -16.97 -1.70
N LYS A 15 -5.56 -17.47 -0.58
CA LYS A 15 -4.18 -17.18 -0.15
C LYS A 15 -3.29 -18.34 -0.59
N LEU A 16 -2.30 -18.05 -1.43
CA LEU A 16 -1.39 -19.06 -1.98
C LEU A 16 -0.05 -19.01 -1.25
N GLU A 17 0.53 -20.18 -0.99
CA GLU A 17 1.90 -20.27 -0.50
C GLU A 17 2.91 -19.88 -1.58
N THR A 18 4.07 -19.37 -1.14
CA THR A 18 5.16 -19.01 -2.05
C THR A 18 5.58 -20.22 -2.88
N GLY A 19 5.60 -20.06 -4.21
CA GLY A 19 6.01 -21.10 -5.14
C GLY A 19 4.87 -21.96 -5.70
N VAL A 20 3.62 -21.78 -5.25
CA VAL A 20 2.45 -22.37 -5.92
C VAL A 20 2.31 -21.73 -7.30
N PRO A 21 2.36 -22.50 -8.40
CA PRO A 21 2.28 -21.93 -9.73
C PRO A 21 0.86 -21.44 -10.03
N VAL A 22 0.78 -20.28 -10.68
CA VAL A 22 -0.46 -19.74 -11.25
C VAL A 22 -0.25 -19.60 -12.75
N HIS A 23 -1.11 -20.23 -13.55
CA HIS A 23 -1.02 -20.16 -15.01
C HIS A 23 -2.35 -19.74 -15.63
N LEU A 24 -2.27 -18.81 -16.57
CA LEU A 24 -3.39 -18.42 -17.42
C LEU A 24 -3.14 -18.96 -18.84
N ARG A 25 -4.03 -19.80 -19.34
CA ARG A 25 -3.91 -20.42 -20.68
C ARG A 25 -5.16 -20.15 -21.51
N GLY A 26 -4.97 -19.75 -22.76
CA GLY A 26 -6.08 -19.59 -23.71
C GLY A 26 -6.55 -20.93 -24.29
N SER A 27 -7.85 -21.03 -24.55
CA SER A 27 -8.49 -22.11 -25.30
C SER A 27 -8.97 -21.61 -26.66
N LEU A 28 -9.21 -22.54 -27.59
CA LEU A 28 -9.72 -22.24 -28.93
C LEU A 28 -11.16 -21.69 -28.89
N ASP A 29 -11.91 -21.94 -27.82
CA ASP A 29 -13.34 -21.62 -27.70
C ASP A 29 -13.62 -20.25 -27.07
N LYS A 30 -12.70 -19.28 -27.22
CA LYS A 30 -12.77 -17.94 -26.59
C LYS A 30 -12.86 -17.95 -25.06
N THR A 31 -12.48 -19.07 -24.45
CA THR A 31 -12.33 -19.23 -23.01
C THR A 31 -10.86 -19.24 -22.64
N ALA A 32 -10.56 -18.92 -21.39
CA ALA A 32 -9.25 -19.11 -20.79
C ALA A 32 -9.37 -19.94 -19.50
N PHE A 33 -8.31 -20.63 -19.15
CA PHE A 33 -8.21 -21.40 -17.91
C PHE A 33 -7.18 -20.75 -17.01
N LEU A 34 -7.59 -20.38 -15.80
CA LEU A 34 -6.71 -19.99 -14.70
C LEU A 34 -6.51 -21.22 -13.81
N THR A 35 -5.32 -21.79 -13.82
CA THR A 35 -4.94 -22.91 -12.97
C THR A 35 -4.10 -22.44 -11.80
N VAL A 36 -4.44 -22.87 -10.60
CA VAL A 36 -3.71 -22.57 -9.36
C VAL A 36 -3.25 -23.88 -8.74
N GLY A 37 -1.93 -24.09 -8.71
CA GLY A 37 -1.35 -25.40 -8.38
C GLY A 37 -1.80 -26.47 -9.37
N ASP A 38 -2.09 -27.66 -8.85
CA ASP A 38 -2.61 -28.83 -9.57
C ASP A 38 -4.10 -29.12 -9.26
N ALA A 39 -4.70 -28.41 -8.31
CA ALA A 39 -6.00 -28.75 -7.74
C ALA A 39 -7.14 -27.81 -8.17
N ILE A 40 -6.84 -26.59 -8.61
CA ILE A 40 -7.86 -25.58 -8.91
C ILE A 40 -7.74 -25.15 -10.37
N GLU A 41 -8.86 -25.26 -11.09
CA GLU A 41 -9.02 -24.74 -12.44
C GLU A 41 -10.28 -23.87 -12.50
N ILE A 42 -10.11 -22.64 -13.00
CA ILE A 42 -11.19 -21.67 -13.15
C ILE A 42 -11.34 -21.35 -14.64
N VAL A 43 -12.55 -21.51 -15.15
CA VAL A 43 -12.89 -21.18 -16.55
C VAL A 43 -13.29 -19.71 -16.62
N LEU A 44 -12.63 -18.97 -17.50
CA LEU A 44 -12.81 -17.54 -17.70
C LEU A 44 -13.31 -17.27 -19.12
N THR A 45 -14.22 -16.32 -19.26
CA THR A 45 -14.58 -15.76 -20.57
C THR A 45 -13.60 -14.66 -20.95
N ARG A 46 -13.71 -14.16 -22.18
CA ARG A 46 -12.91 -13.03 -22.66
C ARG A 46 -13.05 -11.80 -21.75
N GLU A 47 -14.28 -11.46 -21.35
CA GLU A 47 -14.58 -10.31 -20.53
C GLU A 47 -13.91 -10.41 -19.16
N HIS A 48 -13.89 -11.61 -18.56
CA HIS A 48 -13.17 -11.86 -17.30
C HIS A 48 -11.66 -11.65 -17.46
N VAL A 49 -11.07 -12.09 -18.57
CA VAL A 49 -9.62 -11.92 -18.82
C VAL A 49 -9.28 -10.44 -19.03
N GLU A 50 -10.12 -9.70 -19.75
CA GLU A 50 -9.93 -8.26 -19.94
C GLU A 50 -10.02 -7.50 -18.60
N ALA A 51 -11.02 -7.81 -17.76
CA ALA A 51 -11.14 -7.24 -16.42
C ALA A 51 -9.96 -7.59 -15.52
N LEU A 52 -9.51 -8.86 -15.50
CA LEU A 52 -8.34 -9.29 -14.73
C LEU A 52 -7.08 -8.55 -15.15
N ARG A 53 -6.90 -8.32 -16.46
CA ARG A 53 -5.74 -7.57 -16.97
C ARG A 53 -5.74 -6.13 -16.47
N GLU A 54 -6.88 -5.45 -16.53
CA GLU A 54 -7.03 -4.08 -16.04
C GLU A 54 -6.77 -4.01 -14.54
N GLN A 55 -7.44 -4.86 -13.75
CA GLN A 55 -7.28 -4.93 -12.30
C GLN A 55 -5.84 -5.26 -11.90
N THR A 56 -5.18 -6.19 -12.59
CA THR A 56 -3.77 -6.53 -12.31
C THR A 56 -2.86 -5.34 -12.59
N THR A 57 -3.11 -4.59 -13.67
CA THR A 57 -2.31 -3.42 -14.01
C THR A 57 -2.44 -2.34 -12.93
N THR A 58 -3.67 -2.06 -12.49
CA THR A 58 -3.94 -1.11 -11.40
C THR A 58 -3.29 -1.57 -10.10
N ALA A 59 -3.52 -2.82 -9.69
CA ALA A 59 -2.98 -3.36 -8.44
C ALA A 59 -1.44 -3.34 -8.41
N LEU A 60 -0.77 -3.71 -9.51
CA LEU A 60 0.69 -3.60 -9.61
C LEU A 60 1.17 -2.13 -9.55
N GLY A 61 0.41 -1.21 -10.15
CA GLY A 61 0.67 0.22 -10.04
C GLY A 61 0.57 0.71 -8.61
N ASP A 62 -0.50 0.35 -7.90
CA ASP A 62 -0.74 0.72 -6.51
C ASP A 62 0.36 0.16 -5.59
N MET A 63 0.73 -1.12 -5.76
CA MET A 63 1.82 -1.74 -5.02
C MET A 63 3.15 -0.99 -5.22
N ALA A 64 3.48 -0.61 -6.45
CA ALA A 64 4.69 0.15 -6.73
C ALA A 64 4.67 1.55 -6.10
N GLN A 65 3.50 2.20 -6.03
CA GLN A 65 3.36 3.49 -5.34
C GLN A 65 3.52 3.36 -3.83
N VAL A 66 2.96 2.31 -3.22
CA VAL A 66 3.12 2.03 -1.79
C VAL A 66 4.60 1.77 -1.47
N GLU A 67 5.28 0.92 -2.23
CA GLU A 67 6.72 0.65 -2.05
C GLU A 67 7.57 1.91 -2.20
N ALA A 68 7.26 2.77 -3.19
CA ALA A 68 7.95 4.04 -3.38
C ALA A 68 7.71 5.00 -2.20
N ALA A 69 6.49 5.04 -1.66
CA ALA A 69 6.16 5.86 -0.49
C ALA A 69 6.87 5.36 0.78
N GLU A 70 6.88 4.04 1.02
CA GLU A 70 7.61 3.42 2.14
C GLU A 70 9.11 3.72 2.06
N THR A 71 9.69 3.57 0.87
CA THR A 71 11.10 3.89 0.60
C THR A 71 11.39 5.35 0.93
N LEU A 72 10.54 6.28 0.50
CA LEU A 72 10.71 7.70 0.77
C LEU A 72 10.65 8.02 2.27
N VAL A 73 9.75 7.38 3.01
CA VAL A 73 9.65 7.52 4.48
C VAL A 73 10.92 7.02 5.16
N TYR A 74 11.42 5.85 4.73
CA TYR A 74 12.66 5.28 5.23
C TYR A 74 13.86 6.19 4.95
N ASP A 75 14.03 6.65 3.71
CA ASP A 75 15.12 7.54 3.30
C ASP A 75 15.10 8.87 4.08
N THR A 76 13.90 9.41 4.31
CA THR A 76 13.71 10.63 5.11
C THR A 76 14.17 10.42 6.55
N PHE A 77 13.83 9.27 7.15
CA PHE A 77 14.27 8.93 8.50
C PHE A 77 15.80 8.78 8.57
N ASP A 78 16.40 8.05 7.63
CA ASP A 78 17.85 7.84 7.56
C ASP A 78 18.62 9.15 7.35
N ALA A 79 18.14 10.03 6.47
CA ALA A 79 18.70 11.37 6.30
C ALA A 79 18.65 12.18 7.61
N GLY A 80 17.56 12.05 8.38
CA GLY A 80 17.45 12.65 9.71
C GLY A 80 18.49 12.11 10.69
N VAL A 81 18.70 10.79 10.74
CA VAL A 81 19.75 10.16 11.58
C VAL A 81 21.14 10.67 11.20
N GLN A 82 21.44 10.78 9.91
CA GLN A 82 22.70 11.31 9.41
C GLN A 82 22.89 12.79 9.80
N ALA A 83 21.87 13.62 9.63
CA ALA A 83 21.90 15.03 10.01
C ALA A 83 22.14 15.21 11.52
N ARG A 84 21.49 14.41 12.36
CA ARG A 84 21.72 14.41 13.81
C ARG A 84 23.16 14.04 14.15
N THR A 85 23.66 12.96 13.57
CA THR A 85 25.05 12.50 13.75
C THR A 85 26.04 13.60 13.36
N ALA A 86 25.80 14.28 12.25
CA ALA A 86 26.63 15.39 11.80
C ALA A 86 26.59 16.58 12.78
N GLY A 87 25.40 16.91 13.31
CA GLY A 87 25.23 17.96 14.31
C GLY A 87 25.95 17.65 15.62
N GLU A 88 25.83 16.43 16.14
CA GLU A 88 26.52 15.97 17.35
C GLU A 88 28.05 16.01 17.18
N ARG A 89 28.56 15.59 16.01
CA ARG A 89 29.99 15.70 15.67
C ARG A 89 30.44 17.15 15.61
N ALA A 90 29.64 18.05 15.02
CA ALA A 90 29.96 19.47 14.97
C ALA A 90 30.03 20.09 16.38
N LEU A 91 29.13 19.73 17.29
CA LEU A 91 29.17 20.17 18.70
C LEU A 91 30.44 19.69 19.41
N ALA A 92 30.87 18.45 19.20
CA ALA A 92 32.12 17.97 19.78
C ALA A 92 33.34 18.77 19.30
N GLN A 93 33.32 19.27 18.06
CA GLN A 93 34.39 20.13 17.52
C GLN A 93 34.33 21.57 18.03
N VAL A 94 33.16 22.06 18.44
CA VAL A 94 33.02 23.39 19.07
C VAL A 94 33.88 23.47 20.32
N GLU A 95 33.83 22.47 21.20
CA GLU A 95 34.60 22.46 22.45
C GLU A 95 36.12 22.44 22.20
N ALA A 96 36.57 21.80 21.12
CA ALA A 96 37.97 21.82 20.71
C ALA A 96 38.38 23.20 20.16
N ALA A 97 37.53 23.82 19.33
CA ALA A 97 37.75 25.15 18.78
C ALA A 97 37.78 26.24 19.86
N GLU A 98 36.90 26.17 20.86
CA GLU A 98 36.89 27.10 21.99
C GLU A 98 38.16 27.03 22.83
N ARG A 99 38.64 25.81 23.13
CA ARG A 99 39.92 25.61 23.83
C ARG A 99 41.11 26.14 23.05
N ALA A 100 41.02 26.16 21.72
CA ALA A 100 42.05 26.72 20.84
C ALA A 100 41.91 28.24 20.63
N GLY A 101 40.90 28.90 21.22
CA GLY A 101 40.65 30.33 21.04
C GLY A 101 40.02 30.70 19.68
N ALA A 102 39.54 29.72 18.91
CA ALA A 102 38.93 29.91 17.60
C ALA A 102 37.42 30.21 17.70
N THR A 103 37.07 31.31 18.36
CA THR A 103 35.68 31.65 18.75
C THR A 103 34.73 31.77 17.56
N GLU A 104 35.14 32.40 16.45
CA GLU A 104 34.28 32.53 15.28
C GLU A 104 33.95 31.18 14.64
N GLN A 105 34.94 30.27 14.57
CA GLN A 105 34.78 28.93 14.02
C GLN A 105 33.89 28.10 14.93
N ALA A 106 34.07 28.21 16.25
CA ALA A 106 33.20 27.60 17.25
C ALA A 106 31.75 28.05 17.09
N GLU A 107 31.49 29.35 16.93
CA GLU A 107 30.12 29.84 16.70
C GLU A 107 29.50 29.35 15.39
N ARG A 108 30.28 29.33 14.30
CA ARG A 108 29.81 28.80 13.00
C ARG A 108 29.47 27.31 13.12
N ALA A 109 30.33 26.52 13.74
CA ALA A 109 30.09 25.10 13.98
C ALA A 109 28.86 24.87 14.89
N ARG A 110 28.68 25.70 15.92
CA ARG A 110 27.53 25.63 16.84
C ARG A 110 26.21 25.95 16.13
N ARG A 111 26.19 26.95 15.24
CA ARG A 111 25.03 27.26 14.39
C ARG A 111 24.71 26.11 13.43
N ALA A 112 25.72 25.62 12.69
CA ALA A 112 25.55 24.51 11.77
C ALA A 112 25.03 23.25 12.47
N ALA A 113 25.55 22.96 13.67
CA ALA A 113 25.10 21.83 14.48
C ALA A 113 23.62 21.93 14.87
N ARG A 114 23.18 23.10 15.33
CA ARG A 114 21.78 23.34 15.68
C ARG A 114 20.86 23.14 14.48
N THR A 115 21.20 23.73 13.35
CA THR A 115 20.42 23.55 12.11
C THR A 115 20.34 22.08 11.70
N ALA A 116 21.44 21.32 11.81
CA ALA A 116 21.45 19.90 11.47
C ALA A 116 20.56 19.07 12.43
N ILE A 117 20.58 19.36 13.73
CA ILE A 117 19.74 18.70 14.73
C ILE A 117 18.26 19.07 14.53
N GLU A 118 17.95 20.33 14.27
CA GLU A 118 16.58 20.79 13.98
C GLU A 118 16.02 20.12 12.72
N ALA A 119 16.83 20.04 11.65
CA ALA A 119 16.45 19.33 10.43
C ALA A 119 16.22 17.82 10.68
N ALA A 120 17.04 17.19 11.52
CA ALA A 120 16.85 15.80 11.91
C ALA A 120 15.54 15.56 12.67
N ASP A 121 15.21 16.45 13.60
CA ASP A 121 13.96 16.36 14.36
C ASP A 121 12.74 16.58 13.47
N GLN A 122 12.82 17.49 12.50
CA GLN A 122 11.78 17.71 11.49
C GLN A 122 11.61 16.47 10.60
N ALA A 123 12.70 15.88 10.10
CA ALA A 123 12.65 14.67 9.28
C ALA A 123 12.00 13.50 10.03
N ARG A 124 12.33 13.33 11.31
CA ARG A 124 11.70 12.31 12.17
C ARG A 124 10.19 12.55 12.36
N GLN A 125 9.78 13.80 12.54
CA GLN A 125 8.36 14.14 12.68
C GLN A 125 7.60 13.89 11.37
N ALA A 126 8.20 14.28 10.23
CA ALA A 126 7.64 14.04 8.90
C ALA A 126 7.46 12.54 8.62
N ALA A 127 8.48 11.73 8.88
CA ALA A 127 8.40 10.27 8.68
C ALA A 127 7.28 9.63 9.53
N ARG A 128 7.10 10.08 10.78
CA ARG A 128 6.00 9.62 11.64
C ARG A 128 4.63 10.04 11.13
N ALA A 129 4.49 11.29 10.71
CA ALA A 129 3.23 11.80 10.17
C ALA A 129 2.85 11.08 8.88
N ALA A 130 3.84 10.78 8.02
CA ALA A 130 3.64 10.00 6.81
C ALA A 130 3.14 8.59 7.14
N GLY A 131 3.75 7.88 8.10
CA GLY A 131 3.28 6.56 8.54
C GLY A 131 1.81 6.57 8.98
N VAL A 132 1.42 7.52 9.84
CA VAL A 132 0.02 7.67 10.28
C VAL A 132 -0.92 7.94 9.11
N ALA A 133 -0.49 8.73 8.13
CA ALA A 133 -1.30 9.04 6.95
C ALA A 133 -1.48 7.81 6.05
N MET A 134 -0.46 6.94 5.94
CA MET A 134 -0.53 5.69 5.20
C MET A 134 -1.52 4.71 5.85
N ASP A 135 -1.43 4.51 7.17
CA ASP A 135 -2.39 3.68 7.92
C ASP A 135 -3.83 4.19 7.74
N SER A 136 -4.02 5.51 7.82
CA SER A 136 -5.35 6.13 7.64
C SER A 136 -5.90 5.97 6.22
N ALA A 137 -5.02 6.00 5.21
CA ALA A 137 -5.40 5.80 3.82
C ALA A 137 -5.83 4.35 3.56
N GLU A 138 -5.15 3.38 4.17
CA GLU A 138 -5.53 1.96 4.12
C GLU A 138 -6.91 1.73 4.74
N GLU A 139 -7.15 2.25 5.96
CA GLU A 139 -8.46 2.16 6.62
C GLU A 139 -9.58 2.78 5.77
N ALA A 140 -9.31 3.94 5.15
CA ALA A 140 -10.28 4.61 4.28
C ALA A 140 -10.57 3.81 3.00
N ALA A 141 -9.56 3.15 2.42
CA ALA A 141 -9.73 2.30 1.25
C ALA A 141 -10.57 1.05 1.57
N GLU A 142 -10.35 0.44 2.75
CA GLU A 142 -11.14 -0.69 3.22
C GLU A 142 -12.61 -0.31 3.46
N GLU A 143 -12.86 0.85 4.09
CA GLU A 143 -14.22 1.36 4.32
C GLU A 143 -14.93 1.67 2.99
N ALA A 144 -14.24 2.31 2.04
CA ALA A 144 -14.78 2.58 0.72
C ALA A 144 -15.17 1.28 -0.02
N THR A 145 -14.33 0.25 0.07
CA THR A 145 -14.60 -1.06 -0.52
C THR A 145 -15.83 -1.70 0.12
N ARG A 146 -15.92 -1.70 1.47
CA ARG A 146 -17.09 -2.22 2.20
C ARG A 146 -18.38 -1.47 1.84
N ALA A 147 -18.32 -0.14 1.71
CA ALA A 147 -19.46 0.67 1.32
C ALA A 147 -19.92 0.38 -0.12
N ALA A 148 -18.99 0.22 -1.05
CA ALA A 148 -19.29 -0.15 -2.44
C ALA A 148 -19.96 -1.53 -2.52
N ASP A 149 -19.46 -2.51 -1.76
CA ASP A 149 -20.06 -3.84 -1.69
C ASP A 149 -21.48 -3.82 -1.11
N ALA A 150 -21.69 -3.06 -0.02
CA ALA A 150 -23.02 -2.90 0.56
C ALA A 150 -24.01 -2.27 -0.44
N ALA A 151 -23.59 -1.24 -1.18
CA ALA A 151 -24.40 -0.61 -2.20
C ALA A 151 -24.74 -1.58 -3.34
N ARG A 152 -23.78 -2.38 -3.80
CA ARG A 152 -23.99 -3.41 -4.83
C ARG A 152 -25.01 -4.46 -4.39
N VAL A 153 -24.92 -4.94 -3.15
CA VAL A 153 -25.88 -5.91 -2.59
C VAL A 153 -27.28 -5.32 -2.47
N ALA A 154 -27.39 -4.06 -2.04
CA ALA A 154 -28.67 -3.36 -1.95
C ALA A 154 -29.32 -3.17 -3.33
N GLY A 155 -28.56 -2.76 -4.34
CA GLY A 155 -29.04 -2.61 -5.72
C GLY A 155 -29.56 -3.92 -6.31
N ALA A 156 -28.79 -5.01 -6.16
CA ALA A 156 -29.20 -6.34 -6.65
C ALA A 156 -30.40 -6.95 -5.90
N SER A 157 -30.74 -6.42 -4.73
CA SER A 157 -31.93 -6.81 -3.95
C SER A 157 -33.17 -5.99 -4.36
N ALA A 158 -32.97 -4.73 -4.76
CA ALA A 158 -34.03 -3.87 -5.30
C ALA A 158 -34.50 -4.37 -6.68
N GLU A 159 -33.57 -4.69 -7.58
CA GLU A 159 -33.90 -5.19 -8.94
C GLU A 159 -34.68 -6.52 -8.90
N ARG A 160 -34.38 -7.42 -7.94
CA ARG A 160 -35.12 -8.68 -7.74
C ARG A 160 -36.51 -8.51 -7.15
N SER A 161 -36.80 -7.37 -6.53
CA SER A 161 -38.12 -7.06 -5.97
C SER A 161 -39.06 -6.45 -7.02
N GLU A 162 -38.53 -6.04 -8.19
CA GLU A 162 -39.28 -5.41 -9.28
C GLU A 162 -39.65 -6.37 -10.43
N GLU A 163 -39.24 -7.64 -10.39
CA GLU A 163 -39.61 -8.64 -11.40
C GLU A 163 -41.05 -9.17 -11.13
N PRO A 164 -42.08 -8.81 -11.92
CA PRO A 164 -43.46 -9.19 -11.66
C PRO A 164 -43.66 -10.68 -11.96
N ALA A 165 -44.38 -11.37 -11.07
CA ALA A 165 -44.87 -12.72 -11.32
C ALA A 165 -45.74 -12.72 -12.60
N LEU A 166 -45.17 -13.17 -13.71
CA LEU A 166 -45.90 -13.49 -14.92
C LEU A 166 -46.75 -14.75 -14.65
N THR A 167 -48.02 -14.53 -14.30
CA THR A 167 -49.11 -15.52 -14.40
C THR A 167 -49.77 -15.45 -15.77
#